data_AF-A0A7J7WLA8-F1
#
_entry.id   AF-A0A7J7WLA8-F1
#
_cell.length_a   1.000
_cell.length_b   1.000
_cell.length_c   1.000
_cell.angle_alpha   90.00
_cell.angle_beta   90.00
_cell.angle_gamma   90.00
#
_symmetry.space_group_name_H-M   'P 1'
#
loop_
_entity.id
_entity.type
_entity.pdbx_description
1 polymer ?
#
loop_
_entity_poly.entity_id
_entity_poly.type
_entity_poly.pdbx_seq_one_letter_code
_entity_poly.pdbx_strand_id
1 'polypeptide(L)'
;MLPRSPGPTRGRGRGRPPGAPRRGLPPPWRPAWLCCWVLAGCQAAWAGDLPPAGRPPPPCQEKDYHFEYTECDSSGSRWRVAIPNSAVDCSGLPDPVRGKECTFSCASGEYLEMKNQVCSKCGEGTYSLGSGIKFDEWDELPAGFSNVATFMDTVVGPSDTRPDGCNNSSWVPRGNYIESNRDDCTVSLIYAVHLKKSGNVFFEYQYVDNNIFFEFFEKEEHFESVQLKSSRSPNI
;
A
#
# COMPACT_ATOMS: atom_id res chain seq x y z
N MET A 1 0.08 -6.41 31.69
CA MET A 1 1.41 -6.93 32.09
C MET A 1 2.45 -6.43 31.08
N LEU A 2 3.74 -6.45 31.45
CA LEU A 2 4.90 -5.87 30.74
C LEU A 2 5.24 -6.56 29.38
N PRO A 3 6.17 -6.04 28.54
CA PRO A 3 6.99 -4.81 28.66
C PRO A 3 7.04 -3.87 27.42
N ARG A 4 7.59 -2.67 27.63
CA ARG A 4 8.11 -1.75 26.59
C ARG A 4 9.53 -2.16 26.13
N SER A 5 9.90 -1.86 24.88
CA SER A 5 11.29 -1.88 24.40
C SER A 5 11.92 -0.47 24.35
N PRO A 6 13.23 -0.30 24.65
CA PRO A 6 13.93 0.98 24.59
C PRO A 6 14.65 1.23 23.24
N GLY A 7 14.97 2.49 22.94
CA GLY A 7 15.59 2.92 21.68
C GLY A 7 17.13 2.79 21.62
N PRO A 8 17.75 3.13 20.46
CA PRO A 8 19.16 2.85 20.19
C PRO A 8 20.12 3.96 20.67
N THR A 9 21.21 3.56 21.33
CA THR A 9 22.34 4.43 21.69
C THR A 9 23.49 4.35 20.68
N ARG A 10 24.19 5.48 20.48
CA ARG A 10 25.26 5.64 19.48
C ARG A 10 26.63 5.63 20.16
N GLY A 11 27.45 4.60 19.91
CA GLY A 11 28.77 4.43 20.53
C GLY A 11 29.92 4.31 19.51
N ARG A 12 30.98 5.13 19.68
CA ARG A 12 32.22 5.06 18.87
C ARG A 12 33.17 3.97 19.38
N GLY A 13 33.86 3.30 18.46
CA GLY A 13 35.06 2.51 18.77
C GLY A 13 36.11 2.64 17.66
N ARG A 14 37.30 3.18 17.99
CA ARG A 14 38.51 3.09 17.14
C ARG A 14 39.44 2.05 17.76
N GLY A 15 39.96 1.11 16.96
CA GLY A 15 40.98 0.15 17.37
C GLY A 15 41.99 -0.07 16.24
N ARG A 16 43.29 0.01 16.56
CA ARG A 16 44.41 -0.08 15.61
C ARG A 16 45.30 -1.26 16.02
N PRO A 17 45.65 -2.20 15.13
CA PRO A 17 46.64 -3.22 15.43
C PRO A 17 48.08 -2.71 15.20
N PRO A 18 49.06 -3.08 16.03
CA PRO A 18 50.48 -2.79 15.82
C PRO A 18 51.29 -3.99 15.30
N GLY A 19 52.48 -3.72 14.77
CA GLY A 19 53.63 -4.62 14.92
C GLY A 19 53.91 -5.66 13.82
N ALA A 20 54.74 -5.29 12.85
CA ALA A 20 55.67 -6.26 12.24
C ALA A 20 56.79 -6.61 13.25
N PRO A 21 57.58 -7.69 13.05
CA PRO A 21 58.92 -7.42 12.51
C PRO A 21 59.65 -8.54 11.72
N ARG A 22 60.66 -8.10 10.94
CA ARG A 22 61.95 -8.78 10.61
C ARG A 22 61.91 -10.02 9.69
N ARG A 23 62.45 -9.92 8.46
CA ARG A 23 63.88 -9.92 8.01
C ARG A 23 64.43 -11.35 7.77
N GLY A 24 64.71 -11.66 6.49
CA GLY A 24 65.55 -12.79 6.06
C GLY A 24 65.96 -12.65 4.59
N LEU A 25 67.27 -12.55 4.31
CA LEU A 25 67.90 -12.43 2.97
C LEU A 25 69.44 -12.58 3.13
N PRO A 26 70.25 -12.98 2.13
CA PRO A 26 70.00 -13.80 0.93
C PRO A 26 70.42 -15.27 1.20
N PRO A 27 71.53 -15.93 0.73
CA PRO A 27 72.64 -15.60 -0.21
C PRO A 27 72.52 -16.37 -1.58
N PRO A 28 73.53 -16.99 -2.27
CA PRO A 28 73.70 -16.69 -3.71
C PRO A 28 73.99 -17.85 -4.71
N TRP A 29 73.97 -17.49 -6.00
CA TRP A 29 74.77 -18.03 -7.14
C TRP A 29 74.97 -19.56 -7.30
N ARG A 30 74.62 -20.09 -8.49
CA ARG A 30 75.60 -20.34 -9.60
C ARG A 30 74.87 -20.80 -10.90
N PRO A 31 75.55 -20.80 -12.08
CA PRO A 31 74.90 -20.43 -13.32
C PRO A 31 74.69 -21.59 -14.32
N ALA A 32 73.96 -21.25 -15.39
CA ALA A 32 74.08 -21.74 -16.76
C ALA A 32 74.12 -23.27 -17.00
N TRP A 33 73.22 -23.74 -17.87
CA TRP A 33 73.65 -24.33 -19.13
C TRP A 33 72.90 -23.63 -20.28
N LEU A 34 73.62 -23.44 -21.39
CA LEU A 34 73.19 -22.72 -22.60
C LEU A 34 72.76 -23.71 -23.70
N CYS A 35 72.15 -23.17 -24.77
CA CYS A 35 71.89 -23.82 -26.07
C CYS A 35 70.81 -24.93 -26.06
N CYS A 36 70.00 -25.16 -27.11
CA CYS A 36 69.59 -24.41 -28.32
C CYS A 36 68.32 -25.11 -28.91
N TRP A 37 67.58 -24.66 -29.92
CA TRP A 37 67.71 -23.56 -30.90
C TRP A 37 66.39 -22.74 -31.01
N VAL A 38 66.53 -21.45 -31.30
CA VAL A 38 65.80 -20.65 -32.33
C VAL A 38 64.51 -21.25 -32.93
N LEU A 39 63.39 -20.52 -32.82
CA LEU A 39 62.68 -19.96 -34.00
C LEU A 39 61.66 -18.87 -33.63
N ALA A 40 61.55 -17.89 -34.54
CA ALA A 40 60.50 -16.89 -34.76
C ALA A 40 59.47 -16.59 -33.65
N GLY A 41 59.40 -15.32 -33.24
CA GLY A 41 58.47 -14.86 -32.21
C GLY A 41 57.02 -14.76 -32.68
N CYS A 42 56.09 -15.09 -31.78
CA CYS A 42 54.76 -14.51 -31.73
C CYS A 42 54.70 -13.59 -30.51
N GLN A 43 54.11 -12.39 -30.69
CA GLN A 43 53.99 -11.42 -29.61
C GLN A 43 52.99 -11.94 -28.57
N ALA A 44 53.39 -11.93 -27.29
CA ALA A 44 52.46 -12.19 -26.18
C ALA A 44 51.54 -10.97 -26.00
N ALA A 45 50.53 -10.87 -26.86
CA ALA A 45 49.36 -10.06 -26.56
C ALA A 45 48.72 -10.66 -25.31
N TRP A 46 48.56 -9.83 -24.27
CA TRP A 46 48.03 -10.27 -22.99
C TRP A 46 46.60 -10.79 -23.19
N ALA A 47 46.38 -12.05 -22.82
CA ALA A 47 45.03 -12.57 -22.60
C ALA A 47 44.45 -11.85 -21.38
N GLY A 48 43.89 -10.66 -21.60
CA GLY A 48 42.95 -10.08 -20.66
C GLY A 48 41.70 -10.95 -20.70
N ASP A 49 41.41 -11.64 -19.60
CA ASP A 49 40.14 -12.31 -19.40
C ASP A 49 39.01 -11.28 -19.51
N LEU A 50 38.42 -11.17 -20.70
CA LEU A 50 37.12 -10.56 -20.87
C LEU A 50 36.15 -11.39 -20.02
N PRO A 51 35.38 -10.79 -19.10
CA PRO A 51 34.39 -11.53 -18.34
C PRO A 51 33.45 -12.22 -19.34
N PRO A 52 33.01 -13.47 -19.07
CA PRO A 52 32.10 -14.16 -19.97
C PRO A 52 30.90 -13.25 -20.23
N ALA A 53 30.63 -12.98 -21.51
CA ALA A 53 29.51 -12.16 -21.94
C ALA A 53 28.26 -12.61 -21.17
N GLY A 54 27.66 -11.68 -20.43
CA GLY A 54 26.72 -12.00 -19.36
C GLY A 54 25.68 -13.01 -19.82
N ARG A 55 25.66 -14.19 -19.19
CA ARG A 55 24.68 -15.22 -19.52
C ARG A 55 23.29 -14.58 -19.37
N PRO A 56 22.44 -14.59 -20.41
CA PRO A 56 21.12 -13.97 -20.31
C PRO A 56 20.38 -14.55 -19.11
N PRO A 57 19.71 -13.70 -18.30
CA PRO A 57 19.07 -14.15 -17.07
C PRO A 57 18.00 -15.19 -17.39
N PRO A 58 17.80 -16.19 -16.50
CA PRO A 58 16.92 -17.32 -16.77
C PRO A 58 15.47 -16.86 -17.04
N PRO A 59 14.65 -17.69 -17.73
CA PRO A 59 13.24 -17.39 -17.90
C PRO A 59 12.53 -17.32 -16.54
N CYS A 60 11.71 -16.29 -16.33
CA CYS A 60 10.94 -16.11 -15.10
C CYS A 60 9.96 -17.27 -14.87
N GLN A 61 9.90 -17.83 -13.66
CA GLN A 61 8.88 -18.81 -13.27
C GLN A 61 7.66 -18.10 -12.67
N GLU A 62 6.50 -18.77 -12.58
CA GLU A 62 5.24 -18.22 -12.01
C GLU A 62 5.33 -17.70 -10.56
N LYS A 63 6.41 -18.02 -9.84
CA LYS A 63 6.68 -17.54 -8.47
C LYS A 63 7.55 -16.27 -8.44
N ASP A 64 8.20 -15.95 -9.56
CA ASP A 64 9.18 -14.87 -9.68
C ASP A 64 8.52 -13.55 -10.11
N TYR A 65 7.25 -13.60 -10.54
CA TYR A 65 6.41 -12.45 -10.87
C TYR A 65 5.00 -12.62 -10.31
N HIS A 66 4.27 -11.52 -10.19
CA HIS A 66 2.83 -11.49 -9.92
C HIS A 66 2.10 -10.76 -11.07
N PHE A 67 0.77 -10.83 -11.09
CA PHE A 67 -0.05 -10.13 -12.09
C PHE A 67 -0.81 -8.98 -11.45
N GLU A 68 -0.70 -7.80 -12.04
CA GLU A 68 -1.50 -6.63 -11.68
C GLU A 68 -2.28 -6.10 -12.88
N TYR A 69 -3.25 -5.24 -12.60
CA TYR A 69 -3.93 -4.45 -13.62
C TYR A 69 -3.34 -3.06 -13.70
N THR A 70 -3.18 -2.55 -14.93
CA THR A 70 -2.96 -1.12 -15.15
C THR A 70 -4.17 -0.31 -14.70
N GLU A 71 -3.97 1.00 -14.58
CA GLU A 71 -5.04 1.97 -14.56
C GLU A 71 -5.97 1.83 -15.78
N CYS A 72 -7.18 2.38 -15.64
CA CYS A 72 -8.21 2.38 -16.66
C CYS A 72 -7.93 3.46 -17.70
N ASP A 73 -8.02 3.11 -18.98
CA ASP A 73 -8.07 4.10 -20.04
C ASP A 73 -9.45 4.78 -20.12
N SER A 74 -9.56 5.83 -20.93
CA SER A 74 -10.80 6.59 -21.13
C SER A 74 -11.92 5.80 -21.82
N SER A 75 -11.63 4.60 -22.35
CA SER A 75 -12.63 3.67 -22.89
C SER A 75 -13.11 2.63 -21.86
N GLY A 76 -12.60 2.67 -20.62
CA GLY A 76 -12.92 1.71 -19.56
C GLY A 76 -12.11 0.41 -19.62
N SER A 77 -11.21 0.31 -20.59
CA SER A 77 -10.32 -0.83 -20.78
C SER A 77 -9.05 -0.70 -19.93
N ARG A 78 -8.40 -1.84 -19.67
CA ARG A 78 -7.14 -1.92 -18.93
C ARG A 78 -6.37 -3.18 -19.33
N TRP A 79 -5.09 -3.24 -18.96
CA TRP A 79 -4.21 -4.36 -19.27
C TRP A 79 -3.84 -5.13 -18.01
N ARG A 80 -3.72 -6.44 -18.13
CA ARG A 80 -3.09 -7.28 -17.11
C ARG A 80 -1.63 -7.46 -17.47
N VAL A 81 -0.74 -7.03 -16.59
CA VAL A 81 0.71 -7.04 -16.76
C VAL A 81 1.36 -7.99 -15.74
N ALA A 82 2.43 -8.68 -16.15
CA ALA A 82 3.28 -9.42 -15.23
C ALA A 82 4.35 -8.49 -14.66
N ILE A 83 4.45 -8.40 -13.33
CA ILE A 83 5.39 -7.55 -12.61
C ILE A 83 6.38 -8.45 -11.85
N PRO A 84 7.70 -8.33 -12.07
CA PRO A 84 8.70 -9.07 -11.31
C PRO A 84 8.60 -8.79 -9.81
N ASN A 85 8.74 -9.84 -9.02
CA ASN A 85 9.04 -9.69 -7.60
C ASN A 85 10.47 -9.14 -7.50
N SER A 86 10.68 -8.08 -6.70
CA SER A 86 11.90 -7.25 -6.68
C SER A 86 13.23 -7.95 -6.31
N ALA A 87 13.19 -9.27 -6.10
CA ALA A 87 14.33 -10.11 -5.78
C ALA A 87 14.88 -10.92 -6.98
N VAL A 88 14.24 -10.89 -8.16
CA VAL A 88 14.61 -11.76 -9.29
C VAL A 88 14.91 -10.95 -10.56
N ASP A 89 16.16 -11.04 -11.02
CA ASP A 89 16.61 -10.57 -12.33
C ASP A 89 16.43 -11.73 -13.33
N CYS A 90 15.24 -11.80 -13.95
CA CYS A 90 14.83 -12.84 -14.90
C CYS A 90 14.30 -12.23 -16.21
N SER A 91 14.39 -12.96 -17.31
CA SER A 91 13.87 -12.53 -18.62
C SER A 91 12.62 -13.31 -19.03
N GLY A 92 11.89 -12.85 -20.06
CA GLY A 92 10.75 -13.57 -20.61
C GLY A 92 9.51 -13.60 -19.70
N LEU A 93 9.09 -12.43 -19.20
CA LEU A 93 7.77 -12.27 -18.58
C LEU A 93 6.65 -12.55 -19.61
N PRO A 94 5.48 -13.04 -19.18
CA PRO A 94 4.30 -13.17 -20.04
C PRO A 94 3.88 -11.84 -20.66
N ASP A 95 3.48 -11.86 -21.93
CA ASP A 95 2.98 -10.67 -22.63
C ASP A 95 1.73 -10.08 -21.95
N PRO A 96 1.58 -8.74 -21.90
CA PRO A 96 0.38 -8.10 -21.41
C PRO A 96 -0.87 -8.52 -22.19
N VAL A 97 -1.90 -9.00 -21.48
CA VAL A 97 -3.19 -9.34 -22.08
C VAL A 97 -4.24 -8.30 -21.70
N ARG A 98 -5.24 -8.12 -22.56
CA ARG A 98 -6.40 -7.28 -22.23
C ARG A 98 -7.05 -7.78 -20.94
N GLY A 99 -7.36 -6.84 -20.05
CA GLY A 99 -8.00 -7.10 -18.77
C GLY A 99 -9.51 -7.21 -18.86
N LYS A 100 -10.14 -7.53 -17.73
CA LYS A 100 -11.59 -7.28 -17.55
C LYS A 100 -11.84 -5.77 -17.50
N GLU A 101 -12.97 -5.34 -18.04
CA GLU A 101 -13.45 -3.95 -18.00
C GLU A 101 -13.38 -3.33 -16.60
N CYS A 102 -13.23 -2.01 -16.52
CA CYS A 102 -13.07 -1.31 -15.25
C CYS A 102 -14.35 -1.26 -14.38
N THR A 103 -15.50 -1.58 -14.96
CA THR A 103 -16.79 -1.83 -14.27
C THR A 103 -16.99 -3.31 -13.91
N PHE A 104 -16.07 -4.21 -14.26
CA PHE A 104 -16.18 -5.62 -13.90
C PHE A 104 -15.91 -5.84 -12.40
N SER A 105 -16.73 -6.69 -11.78
CA SER A 105 -16.71 -6.97 -10.34
C SER A 105 -17.13 -8.43 -10.12
N CYS A 106 -16.39 -9.18 -9.30
CA CYS A 106 -16.82 -10.50 -8.85
C CYS A 106 -18.00 -10.41 -7.86
N ALA A 107 -18.74 -11.52 -7.68
CA ALA A 107 -19.84 -11.57 -6.73
C ALA A 107 -19.33 -11.56 -5.27
N SER A 108 -20.23 -11.30 -4.32
CA SER A 108 -19.91 -11.42 -2.89
C SER A 108 -19.46 -12.85 -2.56
N GLY A 109 -18.41 -12.97 -1.77
CA GLY A 109 -17.73 -14.25 -1.48
C GLY A 109 -16.85 -14.78 -2.62
N GLU A 110 -16.58 -13.98 -3.65
CA GLU A 110 -15.61 -14.29 -4.70
C GLU A 110 -14.54 -13.20 -4.84
N TYR A 111 -13.32 -13.61 -5.19
CA TYR A 111 -12.21 -12.73 -5.52
C TYR A 111 -11.78 -12.95 -6.98
N LEU A 112 -11.17 -11.93 -7.59
CA LEU A 112 -10.68 -12.03 -8.96
C LEU A 112 -9.28 -12.64 -8.98
N GLU A 113 -9.16 -13.88 -9.46
CA GLU A 113 -7.87 -14.53 -9.63
C GLU A 113 -7.12 -13.91 -10.82
N MET A 114 -6.04 -13.17 -10.55
CA MET A 114 -5.28 -12.46 -11.57
C MET A 114 -4.59 -13.39 -12.58
N LYS A 115 -4.31 -14.66 -12.25
CA LYS A 115 -3.70 -15.62 -13.20
C LYS A 115 -4.58 -15.89 -14.41
N ASN A 116 -5.87 -16.12 -14.17
CA ASN A 116 -6.84 -16.54 -15.20
C ASN A 116 -7.90 -15.47 -15.53
N GLN A 117 -7.93 -14.37 -14.75
CA GLN A 117 -9.01 -13.38 -14.75
C GLN A 117 -10.40 -13.99 -14.50
N VAL A 118 -10.48 -15.00 -13.62
CA VAL A 118 -11.71 -15.71 -13.24
C VAL A 118 -12.09 -15.35 -11.81
N CYS A 119 -13.39 -15.28 -11.51
CA CYS A 119 -13.87 -15.13 -10.14
C CYS A 119 -13.84 -16.49 -9.43
N SER A 120 -13.07 -16.57 -8.34
CA SER A 120 -12.89 -17.77 -7.54
C SER A 120 -13.47 -17.54 -6.13
N LYS A 121 -14.03 -18.57 -5.50
CA LYS A 121 -14.59 -18.46 -4.15
C LYS A 121 -13.51 -18.15 -3.12
N CYS A 122 -13.83 -17.26 -2.17
CA CYS A 122 -12.99 -17.01 -0.99
C CYS A 122 -12.76 -18.31 -0.21
N GLY A 123 -11.54 -18.48 0.32
CA GLY A 123 -11.23 -19.59 1.21
C GLY A 123 -11.93 -19.46 2.57
N GLU A 124 -12.04 -20.56 3.30
CA GLU A 124 -12.63 -20.58 4.64
C GLU A 124 -11.96 -19.54 5.57
N GLY A 125 -12.78 -18.82 6.35
CA GLY A 125 -12.32 -17.72 7.20
C GLY A 125 -12.07 -16.39 6.48
N THR A 126 -12.19 -16.32 5.14
CA THR A 126 -12.08 -15.07 4.37
C THR A 126 -13.40 -14.68 3.71
N TYR A 127 -13.61 -13.37 3.52
CA TYR A 127 -14.77 -12.85 2.80
C TYR A 127 -14.34 -11.81 1.75
N SER A 128 -15.18 -11.65 0.73
CA SER A 128 -15.05 -10.61 -0.29
C SER A 128 -16.39 -9.90 -0.46
N LEU A 129 -16.35 -8.57 -0.48
CA LEU A 129 -17.51 -7.72 -0.73
C LEU A 129 -17.68 -7.40 -2.23
N GLY A 130 -16.90 -8.06 -3.11
CA GLY A 130 -16.88 -7.77 -4.54
C GLY A 130 -16.28 -6.38 -4.81
N SER A 131 -17.14 -5.41 -5.12
CA SER A 131 -16.77 -3.98 -5.25
C SER A 131 -17.17 -3.13 -4.04
N GLY A 132 -17.76 -3.71 -3.00
CA GLY A 132 -18.08 -3.01 -1.77
C GLY A 132 -16.83 -2.67 -0.95
N ILE A 133 -16.86 -1.52 -0.29
CA ILE A 133 -15.92 -1.14 0.76
C ILE A 133 -16.67 -1.22 2.09
N LYS A 134 -16.00 -1.71 3.14
CA LYS A 134 -16.51 -1.74 4.52
C LYS A 134 -15.46 -1.11 5.43
N PHE A 135 -15.92 -0.33 6.40
CA PHE A 135 -15.11 0.24 7.46
C PHE A 135 -15.57 -0.36 8.79
N ASP A 136 -14.78 -1.26 9.33
CA ASP A 136 -14.95 -1.87 10.66
C ASP A 136 -13.85 -1.46 11.66
N GLU A 137 -12.72 -0.97 11.15
CA GLU A 137 -11.65 -0.34 11.94
C GLU A 137 -11.72 1.20 11.79
N TRP A 138 -11.79 1.88 12.93
CA TRP A 138 -11.96 3.33 13.09
C TRP A 138 -10.94 3.87 14.09
N ASP A 139 -9.65 3.57 13.88
CA ASP A 139 -8.53 4.19 14.63
C ASP A 139 -8.21 5.60 14.12
N GLU A 140 -8.31 5.81 12.80
CA GLU A 140 -8.21 7.09 12.10
C GLU A 140 -9.41 7.23 11.14
N LEU A 141 -9.77 8.46 10.75
CA LEU A 141 -10.82 8.67 9.74
C LEU A 141 -10.28 8.26 8.35
N PRO A 142 -10.91 7.29 7.65
CA PRO A 142 -10.42 6.83 6.35
C PRO A 142 -10.47 7.93 5.27
N ALA A 143 -9.67 7.74 4.22
CA ALA A 143 -9.68 8.65 3.08
C ALA A 143 -11.09 8.73 2.44
N GLY A 144 -11.50 9.94 2.06
CA GLY A 144 -12.84 10.24 1.55
C GLY A 144 -13.83 10.71 2.61
N PHE A 145 -13.55 10.52 3.91
CA PHE A 145 -14.30 11.16 4.98
C PHE A 145 -13.81 12.59 5.25
N SER A 146 -14.75 13.48 5.57
CA SER A 146 -14.49 14.85 5.98
C SER A 146 -15.46 15.27 7.09
N ASN A 147 -14.97 16.10 8.01
CA ASN A 147 -15.68 16.57 9.19
C ASN A 147 -15.95 18.08 9.06
N VAL A 148 -17.20 18.49 9.21
CA VAL A 148 -17.60 19.91 9.18
C VAL A 148 -18.52 20.20 10.36
N ALA A 149 -18.11 21.11 11.24
CA ALA A 149 -18.94 21.57 12.35
C ALA A 149 -19.50 22.96 12.09
N THR A 150 -20.76 23.17 12.45
CA THR A 150 -21.48 24.44 12.32
C THR A 150 -22.30 24.73 13.59
N PHE A 151 -22.41 26.01 13.94
CA PHE A 151 -23.27 26.45 15.02
C PHE A 151 -24.68 26.72 14.50
N MET A 152 -25.72 26.22 15.17
CA MET A 152 -27.11 26.59 14.86
C MET A 152 -27.43 27.96 15.46
N ASP A 153 -27.09 29.02 14.72
CA ASP A 153 -27.35 30.42 15.09
C ASP A 153 -28.87 30.72 15.04
N THR A 154 -29.57 30.36 16.11
CA THR A 154 -31.02 30.51 16.28
C THR A 154 -31.40 31.65 17.22
N VAL A 155 -30.41 32.43 17.70
CA VAL A 155 -30.63 33.53 18.66
C VAL A 155 -30.08 34.83 18.08
N VAL A 156 -30.98 35.64 17.51
CA VAL A 156 -30.69 37.03 17.14
C VAL A 156 -30.53 37.87 18.42
N GLY A 157 -29.33 37.82 19.00
CA GLY A 157 -28.91 38.55 20.19
C GLY A 157 -27.60 39.31 19.98
N PRO A 158 -27.21 40.22 20.90
CA PRO A 158 -25.99 41.01 20.78
C PRO A 158 -24.72 40.13 20.69
N SER A 159 -23.78 40.54 19.84
CA SER A 159 -22.66 39.71 19.36
C SER A 159 -21.59 39.31 20.40
N ASP A 160 -21.70 39.76 21.64
CA ASP A 160 -20.63 39.67 22.65
C ASP A 160 -20.69 38.39 23.53
N THR A 161 -21.65 37.50 23.28
CA THR A 161 -21.72 36.17 23.93
C THR A 161 -21.92 35.04 22.91
N ARG A 162 -21.23 35.10 21.77
CA ARG A 162 -21.05 33.88 20.97
C ARG A 162 -20.15 32.91 21.75
N PRO A 163 -20.52 31.64 21.92
CA PRO A 163 -19.59 30.62 22.36
C PRO A 163 -18.37 30.60 21.44
N ASP A 164 -17.20 30.19 21.97
CA ASP A 164 -16.04 29.89 21.14
C ASP A 164 -16.48 28.97 19.98
N GLY A 165 -16.19 29.37 18.74
CA GLY A 165 -16.77 28.71 17.57
C GLY A 165 -16.49 27.20 17.55
N CYS A 166 -17.39 26.43 16.90
CA CYS A 166 -17.43 24.96 16.84
C CYS A 166 -16.19 24.26 16.23
N ASN A 167 -15.02 24.90 16.22
CA ASN A 167 -13.75 24.40 15.70
C ASN A 167 -13.22 23.17 16.46
N ASN A 168 -13.63 22.98 17.72
CA ASN A 168 -13.30 21.80 18.52
C ASN A 168 -14.27 20.62 18.31
N SER A 169 -15.41 20.87 17.67
CA SER A 169 -16.46 19.89 17.43
C SER A 169 -16.10 19.04 16.20
N SER A 170 -16.00 17.73 16.38
CA SER A 170 -15.64 16.77 15.33
C SER A 170 -16.16 15.37 15.60
N TRP A 171 -16.29 14.59 14.53
CA TRP A 171 -16.40 13.13 14.61
C TRP A 171 -15.06 12.51 14.98
N VAL A 172 -15.02 11.81 16.11
CA VAL A 172 -13.79 11.26 16.71
C VAL A 172 -13.77 9.73 16.58
N PRO A 173 -12.68 9.12 16.07
CA PRO A 173 -12.46 7.68 16.07
C PRO A 173 -12.35 7.09 17.49
N ARG A 174 -12.99 5.93 17.70
CA ARG A 174 -12.99 5.15 18.95
C ARG A 174 -12.55 3.68 18.75
N GLY A 175 -11.89 3.38 17.64
CA GLY A 175 -11.37 2.05 17.29
C GLY A 175 -12.38 1.18 16.56
N ASN A 176 -13.57 0.97 17.13
CA ASN A 176 -14.64 0.17 16.49
C ASN A 176 -15.89 0.98 16.08
N TYR A 177 -15.91 2.27 16.39
CA TYR A 177 -16.97 3.21 15.97
C TYR A 177 -16.40 4.64 15.92
N ILE A 178 -17.22 5.57 15.44
CA ILE A 178 -17.00 7.02 15.51
C ILE A 178 -18.12 7.67 16.32
N GLU A 179 -17.80 8.69 17.11
CA GLU A 179 -18.78 9.48 17.85
C GLU A 179 -18.59 10.98 17.59
N SER A 180 -19.68 11.73 17.53
CA SER A 180 -19.62 13.18 17.63
C SER A 180 -19.46 13.60 19.09
N ASN A 181 -18.89 14.79 19.30
CA ASN A 181 -19.05 15.59 20.51
C ASN A 181 -20.53 15.73 20.93
N ARG A 182 -20.73 16.02 22.23
CA ARG A 182 -22.02 16.34 22.84
C ARG A 182 -22.01 17.78 23.34
N ASP A 183 -21.98 18.71 22.39
CA ASP A 183 -22.07 20.15 22.60
C ASP A 183 -23.26 20.70 21.77
N ASP A 184 -23.46 22.02 21.80
CA ASP A 184 -24.54 22.69 21.06
C ASP A 184 -24.22 22.90 19.56
N CYS A 185 -23.19 22.23 19.02
CA CYS A 185 -22.77 22.33 17.63
C CYS A 185 -23.25 21.16 16.77
N THR A 186 -23.75 21.45 15.58
CA THR A 186 -24.09 20.43 14.58
C THR A 186 -22.84 19.99 13.85
N VAL A 187 -22.53 18.69 13.87
CA VAL A 187 -21.33 18.14 13.23
C VAL A 187 -21.69 17.15 12.14
N SER A 188 -21.39 17.53 10.90
CA SER A 188 -21.62 16.74 9.70
C SER A 188 -20.40 15.89 9.36
N LEU A 189 -20.62 14.58 9.22
CA LEU A 189 -19.67 13.66 8.58
C LEU A 189 -20.06 13.49 7.12
N ILE A 190 -19.14 13.81 6.20
CA ILE A 190 -19.36 13.74 4.76
C ILE A 190 -18.39 12.70 4.17
N TYR A 191 -18.93 11.68 3.50
CA TYR A 191 -18.16 10.67 2.79
C TYR A 191 -18.35 10.82 1.28
N ALA A 192 -17.26 11.08 0.55
CA ALA A 192 -17.29 11.30 -0.89
C ALA A 192 -16.65 10.12 -1.64
N VAL A 193 -17.40 9.51 -2.57
CA VAL A 193 -16.95 8.39 -3.41
C VAL A 193 -17.38 8.53 -4.86
N HIS A 194 -16.55 8.02 -5.77
CA HIS A 194 -16.91 7.82 -7.16
C HIS A 194 -17.42 6.39 -7.36
N LEU A 195 -18.72 6.24 -7.63
CA LEU A 195 -19.32 4.95 -7.94
C LEU A 195 -19.00 4.54 -9.39
N LYS A 196 -18.90 3.22 -9.58
CA LYS A 196 -18.74 2.55 -10.90
C LYS A 196 -19.94 1.67 -11.29
N LYS A 197 -20.86 1.52 -10.33
CA LYS A 197 -22.18 0.90 -10.40
C LYS A 197 -23.04 1.53 -9.31
N SER A 198 -24.33 1.73 -9.62
CA SER A 198 -25.33 2.03 -8.59
C SER A 198 -25.25 1.06 -7.42
N GLY A 199 -25.35 1.61 -6.21
CA GLY A 199 -24.97 0.92 -4.99
C GLY A 199 -25.89 1.23 -3.81
N ASN A 200 -25.46 0.80 -2.63
CA ASN A 200 -26.14 1.07 -1.37
C ASN A 200 -25.06 1.38 -0.33
N VAL A 201 -25.29 2.39 0.50
CA VAL A 201 -24.43 2.65 1.67
C VAL A 201 -25.20 2.18 2.89
N PHE A 202 -24.61 1.23 3.60
CA PHE A 202 -25.15 0.68 4.84
C PHE A 202 -24.31 1.14 6.02
N PHE A 203 -24.97 1.62 7.06
CA PHE A 203 -24.33 1.93 8.34
C PHE A 203 -25.30 1.68 9.50
N GLU A 204 -24.73 1.39 10.66
CA GLU A 204 -25.46 1.28 11.91
C GLU A 204 -25.21 2.53 12.76
N TYR A 205 -26.24 2.98 13.47
CA TYR A 205 -26.14 4.14 14.36
C TYR A 205 -26.85 3.85 15.70
N GLN A 206 -26.41 4.53 16.75
CA GLN A 206 -26.97 4.43 18.10
C GLN A 206 -27.21 5.84 18.65
N TYR A 207 -28.39 6.07 19.22
CA TYR A 207 -28.67 7.26 20.02
C TYR A 207 -28.27 6.99 21.46
N VAL A 208 -27.32 7.75 22.00
CA VAL A 208 -26.98 7.68 23.43
C VAL A 208 -27.92 8.54 24.27
N ASP A 209 -28.38 9.67 23.72
CA ASP A 209 -29.31 10.61 24.36
C ASP A 209 -30.49 10.91 23.41
N ASN A 210 -31.70 11.07 23.95
CA ASN A 210 -32.92 11.39 23.17
C ASN A 210 -32.91 12.81 22.56
N ASN A 211 -31.95 13.65 22.92
CA ASN A 211 -31.82 15.03 22.44
C ASN A 211 -30.91 15.13 21.21
N ILE A 212 -30.21 14.05 20.84
CA ILE A 212 -29.35 13.98 19.66
C ILE A 212 -30.15 13.39 18.51
N PHE A 213 -30.11 14.05 17.36
CA PHE A 213 -30.80 13.60 16.14
C PHE A 213 -29.78 13.46 15.01
N PHE A 214 -29.77 12.32 14.32
CA PHE A 214 -28.98 12.13 13.12
C PHE A 214 -29.85 12.32 11.88
N GLU A 215 -29.45 13.22 11.01
CA GLU A 215 -30.02 13.41 9.68
C GLU A 215 -29.02 12.93 8.62
N PHE A 216 -29.52 12.20 7.63
CA PHE A 216 -28.68 11.54 6.63
C PHE A 216 -29.04 12.04 5.25
N PHE A 217 -28.07 12.66 4.58
CA PHE A 217 -28.25 13.27 3.27
C PHE A 217 -27.57 12.46 2.18
N GLU A 218 -28.30 12.20 1.11
CA GLU A 218 -27.77 11.61 -0.10
C GLU A 218 -27.64 12.70 -1.17
N LYS A 219 -26.48 12.74 -1.85
CA LYS A 219 -26.25 13.68 -2.95
C LYS A 219 -25.67 12.94 -4.15
N GLU A 220 -26.50 12.72 -5.16
CA GLU A 220 -26.07 12.22 -6.46
C GLU A 220 -25.50 13.39 -7.29
N GLU A 221 -24.27 13.26 -7.80
CA GLU A 221 -23.68 14.23 -8.74
C GLU A 221 -23.59 13.71 -10.19
N HIS A 222 -23.90 12.42 -10.44
CA HIS A 222 -23.79 11.73 -11.73
C HIS A 222 -24.93 10.71 -11.91
N PHE A 223 -24.99 10.06 -13.08
CA PHE A 223 -26.04 9.09 -13.47
C PHE A 223 -26.19 7.84 -12.58
N GLU A 224 -25.28 7.60 -11.64
CA GLU A 224 -25.34 6.43 -10.76
C GLU A 224 -26.00 6.78 -9.43
N SER A 225 -27.14 6.16 -9.17
CA SER A 225 -27.82 6.30 -7.89
C SER A 225 -27.15 5.50 -6.78
N VAL A 226 -27.23 6.04 -5.57
CA VAL A 226 -26.96 5.28 -4.34
C VAL A 226 -28.29 5.08 -3.60
N GLN A 227 -28.23 4.40 -2.47
CA GLN A 227 -29.34 4.29 -1.54
C GLN A 227 -28.76 4.25 -0.13
N LEU A 228 -29.02 5.28 0.67
CA LEU A 228 -28.76 5.26 2.09
C LEU A 228 -29.67 4.25 2.79
N LYS A 229 -29.07 3.30 3.51
CA LYS A 229 -29.77 2.30 4.33
C LYS A 229 -29.19 2.34 5.73
N SER A 230 -29.93 2.93 6.65
CA SER A 230 -29.54 3.08 8.06
C SER A 230 -30.28 2.07 8.93
N SER A 231 -29.56 1.46 9.88
CA SER A 231 -30.13 0.59 10.90
C SER A 231 -29.83 1.15 12.28
N ARG A 232 -30.82 1.13 13.18
CA ARG A 232 -30.59 1.47 14.59
C ARG A 232 -30.10 0.22 15.30
N SER A 233 -28.87 0.25 15.82
CA SER A 233 -28.36 -0.86 16.62
C SER A 233 -29.12 -0.92 17.95
N PRO A 234 -29.57 -2.10 18.42
CA PRO A 234 -30.19 -2.23 19.74
C PRO A 234 -29.15 -1.92 20.81
N ASN A 235 -29.53 -1.17 21.85
CA ASN A 235 -28.63 -0.84 22.96
C ASN A 235 -28.02 -2.11 23.59
N ILE A 236 -26.70 -2.08 23.76
CA ILE A 236 -25.91 -3.03 24.57
C ILE A 236 -26.19 -2.77 26.06
#